data_AF-A0A7C5JJH2-F1
#
_entry.id   AF-A0A7C5JJH2-F1
#
_cell.length_a   1.000
_cell.length_b   1.000
_cell.length_c   1.000
_cell.angle_alpha   90.00
_cell.angle_beta   90.00
_cell.angle_gamma   90.00
#
_symmetry.space_group_name_H-M   'P 1'
#
loop_
_entity.id
_entity.type
_entity.pdbx_description
1 polymer ?
#
loop_
_entity_poly.entity_id
_entity_poly.type
_entity_poly.pdbx_seq_one_letter_code
_entity_poly.pdbx_strand_id
1 'polypeptide(L)'
;MNSKADFLKSFQDSLSSQFYGAQNWWTKYLFHFTDISNALSILEHQALLSRKEAIKLGLMKNDNANDDVIAKTSQEHQHYARLYFAPSTPTQYNNEGFKPQDAIQYNAHCPMPIMFTFDFNRVFRIDNIRFTDGNLANNPTIYKNIADLKKLNFKLIYHRSWFPPEERNSIINARHSEILVKGKLPLESFLKLIAVRSEAEKETFLYQMPTHLRTVYQDKIYIQPRPMIFVNNWLYVNKVSIVDNIIHIEWHGCQDYSKCHDKYNLKISVKNTSTKLQKSLIKKSWYPQNNLMKIRLSKEFQNDFIELSIFIDSNLGYMNIIANNLKV
;
A
#
# COMPACT_ATOMS: atom_id res chain seq x y z
N MET A 1 15.36 -33.15 18.42
CA MET A 1 15.09 -31.70 18.46
C MET A 1 14.24 -31.35 17.25
N ASN A 2 13.03 -30.80 17.43
CA ASN A 2 12.26 -30.30 16.29
C ASN A 2 13.02 -29.13 15.66
N SER A 3 13.24 -29.17 14.35
CA SER A 3 13.95 -28.10 13.65
C SER A 3 13.17 -26.78 13.75
N LYS A 4 13.84 -25.63 13.59
CA LYS A 4 13.18 -24.31 13.48
C LYS A 4 12.06 -24.33 12.43
N ALA A 5 12.25 -25.09 11.35
CA ALA A 5 11.27 -25.30 10.30
C ALA A 5 10.02 -26.06 10.78
N ASP A 6 10.19 -27.13 11.55
CA ASP A 6 9.08 -27.93 12.09
C ASP A 6 8.26 -27.15 13.10
N PHE A 7 8.94 -26.40 13.98
CA PHE A 7 8.27 -25.50 14.92
C PHE A 7 7.40 -24.48 14.18
N LEU A 8 7.96 -23.79 13.18
CA LEU A 8 7.24 -22.76 12.42
C LEU A 8 6.03 -23.32 11.68
N LYS A 9 6.19 -24.50 11.06
CA LYS A 9 5.09 -25.17 10.38
C LYS A 9 3.97 -25.51 11.37
N SER A 10 4.29 -26.19 12.47
CA SER A 10 3.30 -26.55 13.50
C SER A 10 2.64 -25.33 14.14
N PHE A 11 3.41 -24.27 14.39
CA PHE A 11 2.91 -23.00 14.92
C PHE A 11 1.92 -22.35 13.94
N GLN A 12 2.29 -22.24 12.66
CA GLN A 12 1.44 -21.62 11.65
C GLN A 12 0.16 -22.43 11.40
N ASP A 13 0.23 -23.76 11.40
CA ASP A 13 -0.95 -24.61 11.26
C ASP A 13 -1.92 -24.40 12.44
N SER A 14 -1.39 -24.37 13.66
CA SER A 14 -2.15 -24.09 14.89
C SER A 14 -2.71 -22.67 14.93
N LEU A 15 -1.96 -21.68 14.42
CA LEU A 15 -2.43 -20.30 14.33
C LEU A 15 -3.56 -20.19 13.30
N SER A 16 -3.39 -20.81 12.14
CA SER A 16 -4.36 -20.78 11.05
C SER A 16 -5.70 -21.39 11.47
N SER A 17 -5.70 -22.49 12.24
CA SER A 17 -6.93 -23.13 12.69
C SER A 17 -7.77 -22.28 13.66
N GLN A 18 -7.22 -21.18 14.20
CA GLN A 18 -7.93 -20.27 15.10
C GLN A 18 -8.70 -19.16 14.37
N PHE A 19 -8.46 -18.97 13.08
CA PHE A 19 -9.01 -17.86 12.31
C PHE A 19 -9.67 -18.35 11.02
N TYR A 20 -10.59 -17.54 10.49
CA TYR A 20 -11.33 -17.80 9.26
C TYR A 20 -11.17 -16.62 8.27
N GLY A 21 -11.55 -16.83 7.01
CA GLY A 21 -11.58 -15.78 5.99
C GLY A 21 -10.23 -15.05 5.81
N ALA A 22 -10.26 -13.72 5.82
CA ALA A 22 -9.07 -12.89 5.61
C ALA A 22 -8.03 -13.07 6.74
N GLN A 23 -8.46 -13.23 7.99
CA GLN A 23 -7.55 -13.42 9.13
C GLN A 23 -6.80 -14.75 9.04
N ASN A 24 -7.46 -15.83 8.58
CA ASN A 24 -6.79 -17.10 8.28
C ASN A 24 -5.71 -16.92 7.20
N TRP A 25 -5.97 -16.08 6.21
CA TRP A 25 -4.99 -15.80 5.17
C TRP A 25 -3.80 -15.00 5.74
N TRP A 26 -4.02 -14.06 6.67
CA TRP A 26 -2.95 -13.30 7.32
C TRP A 26 -1.95 -14.14 8.10
N THR A 27 -2.36 -15.28 8.68
CA THR A 27 -1.46 -16.19 9.40
C THR A 27 -0.32 -16.74 8.52
N LYS A 28 -0.51 -16.69 7.19
CA LYS A 28 0.41 -17.23 6.19
C LYS A 28 1.42 -16.20 5.68
N TYR A 29 1.17 -14.92 5.94
CA TYR A 29 1.93 -13.83 5.34
C TYR A 29 2.33 -12.76 6.35
N LEU A 30 3.29 -11.94 5.93
CA LEU A 30 3.71 -10.72 6.61
C LEU A 30 3.61 -9.55 5.64
N PHE A 31 3.32 -8.35 6.16
CA PHE A 31 2.82 -7.24 5.35
C PHE A 31 3.74 -6.02 5.44
N HIS A 32 3.96 -5.36 4.32
CA HIS A 32 4.62 -4.06 4.28
C HIS A 32 3.82 -3.09 3.42
N PHE A 33 3.35 -2.01 4.05
CA PHE A 33 2.56 -0.95 3.42
C PHE A 33 3.47 0.23 3.06
N THR A 34 3.38 0.70 1.81
CA THR A 34 4.16 1.86 1.36
C THR A 34 3.47 2.59 0.21
N ASP A 35 3.97 3.77 -0.15
CA ASP A 35 3.52 4.52 -1.33
C ASP A 35 4.11 3.95 -2.63
N ILE A 36 3.40 4.10 -3.74
CA ILE A 36 3.83 3.65 -5.08
C ILE A 36 5.26 4.06 -5.44
N SER A 37 5.69 5.28 -5.09
CA SER A 37 7.03 5.78 -5.40
C SER A 37 8.12 4.99 -4.67
N ASN A 38 7.91 4.65 -3.40
CA ASN A 38 8.80 3.80 -2.62
C ASN A 38 8.74 2.34 -3.08
N ALA A 39 7.57 1.86 -3.48
CA ALA A 39 7.41 0.51 -4.00
C ALA A 39 8.26 0.29 -5.26
N LEU A 40 8.30 1.27 -6.17
CA LEU A 40 9.20 1.23 -7.33
C LEU A 40 10.67 1.13 -6.89
N SER A 41 11.11 1.96 -5.94
CA SER A 41 12.48 1.89 -5.38
C SER A 41 12.80 0.51 -4.78
N ILE A 42 11.85 -0.11 -4.06
CA ILE A 42 12.00 -1.45 -3.47
C ILE A 42 12.17 -2.51 -4.55
N LEU A 43 11.39 -2.44 -5.64
CA LEU A 43 11.51 -3.38 -6.76
C LEU A 43 12.84 -3.22 -7.51
N GLU A 44 13.25 -1.98 -7.77
CA GLU A 44 14.54 -1.66 -8.42
C GLU A 44 15.73 -2.19 -7.61
N HIS A 45 15.69 -2.06 -6.28
CA HIS A 45 16.75 -2.55 -5.39
C HIS A 45 16.62 -4.02 -5.02
N GLN A 46 15.53 -4.67 -5.46
CA GLN A 46 15.20 -6.06 -5.16
C GLN A 46 15.21 -6.39 -3.64
N ALA A 47 14.97 -5.39 -2.79
CA ALA A 47 14.96 -5.55 -1.35
C ALA A 47 14.13 -4.47 -0.65
N LEU A 48 13.44 -4.87 0.43
CA LEU A 48 12.95 -3.94 1.43
C LEU A 48 14.10 -3.54 2.35
N LEU A 49 14.53 -2.29 2.25
CA LEU A 49 15.63 -1.76 3.06
C LEU A 49 15.11 -1.26 4.42
N SER A 50 15.99 -1.31 5.42
CA SER A 50 15.78 -0.53 6.64
C SER A 50 15.73 0.96 6.34
N ARG A 51 15.02 1.72 7.19
CA ARG A 51 14.85 3.16 7.02
C ARG A 51 16.20 3.89 6.89
N LYS A 52 17.18 3.52 7.72
CA LYS A 52 18.51 4.13 7.69
C LYS A 52 19.21 3.92 6.34
N GLU A 53 19.19 2.70 5.81
CA GLU A 53 19.79 2.39 4.51
C GLU A 53 19.03 3.06 3.37
N ALA A 54 17.69 3.09 3.43
CA ALA A 54 16.86 3.75 2.43
C ALA A 54 17.12 5.26 2.34
N ILE A 55 17.28 5.94 3.50
CA ILE A 55 17.64 7.36 3.56
C ILE A 55 19.05 7.58 3.02
N LYS A 56 20.01 6.77 3.45
CA LYS A 56 21.41 6.85 2.98
C LYS A 56 21.53 6.74 1.46
N LEU A 57 20.68 5.95 0.83
CA LEU A 57 20.67 5.74 -0.62
C LEU A 57 19.70 6.68 -1.37
N GLY A 58 18.98 7.57 -0.68
CA GLY A 58 18.03 8.49 -1.30
C GLY A 58 16.79 7.81 -1.91
N LEU A 59 16.39 6.65 -1.39
CA LEU A 59 15.34 5.80 -1.97
C LEU A 59 13.95 6.02 -1.36
N MET A 60 13.88 6.71 -0.23
CA MET A 60 12.65 7.07 0.46
C MET A 60 12.10 8.38 -0.13
N LYS A 61 11.36 8.24 -1.24
CA LYS A 61 10.83 9.39 -2.01
C LYS A 61 9.59 9.99 -1.35
N ASN A 62 8.76 9.17 -0.73
CA ASN A 62 7.63 9.61 0.09
C ASN A 62 7.79 9.02 1.50
N ASP A 63 8.13 9.86 2.47
CA ASP A 63 8.12 9.43 3.86
C ASP A 63 6.69 9.43 4.40
N ASN A 64 5.99 8.33 4.12
CA ASN A 64 4.59 8.18 4.45
C ASN A 64 4.35 7.86 5.94
N ALA A 65 5.36 7.96 6.81
CA ALA A 65 5.24 7.73 8.25
C ALA A 65 4.91 9.04 9.00
N ASN A 66 4.28 8.92 10.16
CA ASN A 66 3.97 10.07 11.01
C ASN A 66 5.26 10.59 11.68
N ASP A 67 5.54 11.89 11.53
CA ASP A 67 6.73 12.55 12.06
C ASP A 67 6.92 12.36 13.57
N ASP A 68 5.85 12.37 14.36
CA ASP A 68 5.91 12.14 15.82
C ASP A 68 6.32 10.71 16.16
N VAL A 69 5.90 9.73 15.34
CA VAL A 69 6.30 8.32 15.51
C VAL A 69 7.77 8.16 15.14
N ILE A 70 8.24 8.84 14.10
CA ILE A 70 9.65 8.86 13.71
C ILE A 70 10.50 9.44 14.83
N ALA A 71 10.10 10.59 15.40
CA ALA A 71 10.82 11.26 16.48
C ALA A 71 10.92 10.40 17.76
N LYS A 72 9.90 9.60 18.06
CA LYS A 72 9.87 8.71 19.23
C LYS A 72 10.57 7.36 19.00
N THR A 73 10.88 7.02 17.75
CA THR A 73 11.53 5.75 17.41
C THR A 73 13.04 5.86 17.62
N SER A 74 13.59 5.01 18.49
CA SER A 74 15.04 4.98 18.74
C SER A 74 15.85 4.81 17.44
N GLN A 75 17.04 5.44 17.39
CA GLN A 75 17.92 5.32 16.21
C GLN A 75 18.29 3.87 15.90
N GLU A 76 18.37 2.99 16.92
CA GLU A 76 18.61 1.55 16.72
C GLU A 76 17.51 0.91 15.87
N HIS A 77 16.25 1.28 16.09
CA HIS A 77 15.12 0.68 15.38
C HIS A 77 15.02 1.12 13.90
N GLN A 78 15.77 2.15 13.49
CA GLN A 78 15.86 2.57 12.09
C GLN A 78 16.75 1.65 11.25
N HIS A 79 17.52 0.76 11.89
CA HIS A 79 18.36 -0.26 11.25
C HIS A 79 17.61 -1.52 10.81
N TYR A 80 16.29 -1.59 11.00
CA TYR A 80 15.49 -2.75 10.66
C TYR A 80 14.51 -2.44 9.53
N ALA A 81 14.43 -3.34 8.55
CA ALA A 81 13.29 -3.47 7.66
C ALA A 81 12.14 -4.07 8.45
N ARG A 82 10.96 -3.45 8.37
CA ARG A 82 9.80 -3.79 9.21
C ARG A 82 8.67 -4.39 8.39
N LEU A 83 8.12 -5.48 8.92
CA LEU A 83 6.88 -6.08 8.45
C LEU A 83 5.87 -6.12 9.60
N TYR A 84 4.60 -6.25 9.26
CA TYR A 84 3.50 -6.39 10.19
C TYR A 84 2.85 -7.77 10.06
N PHE A 85 2.30 -8.29 11.15
CA PHE A 85 1.57 -9.56 11.13
C PHE A 85 0.24 -9.48 10.37
N ALA A 86 -0.31 -8.29 10.17
CA ALA A 86 -1.57 -8.08 9.47
C ALA A 86 -1.58 -6.73 8.70
N PRO A 87 -2.36 -6.61 7.63
CA PRO A 87 -2.61 -5.35 6.94
C PRO A 87 -3.58 -4.47 7.75
N SER A 88 -3.90 -3.27 7.26
CA SER A 88 -4.80 -2.31 7.91
C SER A 88 -4.36 -1.98 9.34
N THR A 89 -3.06 -1.73 9.50
CA THR A 89 -2.50 -1.23 10.76
C THR A 89 -3.05 0.17 11.06
N PRO A 90 -3.05 0.61 12.32
CA PRO A 90 -3.38 2.00 12.65
C PRO A 90 -2.56 3.04 11.85
N THR A 91 -1.29 2.78 11.56
CA THR A 91 -0.49 3.62 10.63
C THR A 91 -1.12 3.65 9.24
N GLN A 92 -1.46 2.50 8.65
CA GLN A 92 -2.13 2.45 7.36
C GLN A 92 -3.48 3.20 7.39
N TYR A 93 -4.30 3.00 8.42
CA TYR A 93 -5.58 3.68 8.59
C TYR A 93 -5.47 5.21 8.55
N ASN A 94 -4.43 5.76 9.19
CA ASN A 94 -4.23 7.20 9.23
C ASN A 94 -3.69 7.77 7.92
N ASN A 95 -2.95 6.97 7.14
CA ASN A 95 -2.12 7.48 6.05
C ASN A 95 -2.72 7.19 4.68
N GLU A 96 -3.45 6.09 4.52
CA GLU A 96 -3.92 5.59 3.23
C GLU A 96 -4.92 6.52 2.51
N GLY A 97 -4.73 6.71 1.21
CA GLY A 97 -5.68 7.33 0.28
C GLY A 97 -5.48 8.82 0.04
N PHE A 98 -6.19 9.36 -0.96
CA PHE A 98 -6.12 10.78 -1.30
C PHE A 98 -6.91 11.57 -0.27
N LYS A 99 -6.20 12.10 0.72
CA LYS A 99 -6.78 12.85 1.82
C LYS A 99 -6.84 14.34 1.46
N PRO A 100 -7.96 15.03 1.75
CA PRO A 100 -7.99 16.48 1.74
C PRO A 100 -6.91 17.07 2.65
N GLN A 101 -6.40 18.25 2.31
CA GLN A 101 -5.28 18.86 3.03
C GLN A 101 -5.55 19.02 4.54
N ASP A 102 -6.78 19.33 4.94
CA ASP A 102 -7.19 19.49 6.34
C ASP A 102 -7.36 18.16 7.09
N ALA A 103 -7.41 17.03 6.38
CA ALA A 103 -7.42 15.69 6.96
C ALA A 103 -6.02 15.07 7.12
N ILE A 104 -4.99 15.67 6.51
CA ILE A 104 -3.60 15.24 6.65
C ILE A 104 -3.08 15.73 8.00
N GLN A 105 -2.65 14.79 8.84
CA GLN A 105 -2.08 15.07 10.16
C GLN A 105 -0.64 14.57 10.17
N TYR A 106 0.29 15.38 10.70
CA TYR A 106 1.71 15.03 10.83
C TYR A 106 2.36 14.55 9.52
N ASN A 107 2.01 15.21 8.41
CA ASN A 107 2.43 14.85 7.04
C ASN A 107 2.08 13.41 6.59
N ALA A 108 1.28 12.67 7.36
CA ALA A 108 1.02 11.27 7.13
C ALA A 108 0.00 11.08 5.99
N HIS A 109 0.51 10.84 4.78
CA HIS A 109 -0.26 10.74 3.55
C HIS A 109 0.36 9.72 2.57
N CYS A 110 -0.44 8.77 2.13
CA CYS A 110 -0.09 7.71 1.20
C CYS A 110 -1.20 7.61 0.14
N PRO A 111 -1.20 8.51 -0.87
CA PRO A 111 -2.29 8.61 -1.84
C PRO A 111 -2.54 7.31 -2.59
N MET A 112 -1.46 6.65 -3.04
CA MET A 112 -1.50 5.42 -3.84
C MET A 112 -0.73 4.28 -3.14
N PRO A 113 -1.41 3.52 -2.27
CA PRO A 113 -0.78 2.52 -1.42
C PRO A 113 -0.47 1.24 -2.19
N ILE A 114 0.69 0.67 -1.89
CA ILE A 114 1.14 -0.65 -2.32
C ILE A 114 1.33 -1.52 -1.07
N MET A 115 0.83 -2.75 -1.13
CA MET A 115 1.07 -3.74 -0.08
C MET A 115 1.95 -4.86 -0.59
N PHE A 116 3.17 -4.97 -0.06
CA PHE A 116 4.00 -6.16 -0.26
C PHE A 116 3.61 -7.24 0.75
N THR A 117 3.54 -8.48 0.29
CA THR A 117 3.21 -9.63 1.12
C THR A 117 4.33 -10.68 1.06
N PHE A 118 4.86 -11.02 2.22
CA PHE A 118 6.00 -11.91 2.37
C PHE A 118 5.57 -13.23 3.01
N ASP A 119 6.26 -14.31 2.66
CA ASP A 119 6.04 -15.63 3.26
C ASP A 119 6.43 -15.62 4.73
N PHE A 120 5.46 -15.87 5.62
CA PHE A 120 5.69 -15.88 7.07
C PHE A 120 6.79 -16.88 7.46
N ASN A 121 6.71 -18.12 6.97
CA ASN A 121 7.64 -19.18 7.36
C ASN A 121 9.06 -18.89 6.83
N ARG A 122 9.19 -18.39 5.61
CA ARG A 122 10.52 -18.08 5.05
C ARG A 122 11.16 -16.91 5.77
N VAL A 123 10.41 -15.85 6.07
CA VAL A 123 10.93 -14.70 6.81
C VAL A 123 11.38 -15.11 8.21
N PHE A 124 10.57 -15.87 8.97
CA PHE A 124 10.96 -16.30 10.30
C PHE A 124 12.12 -17.30 10.34
N ARG A 125 12.50 -17.89 9.20
CA ARG A 125 13.71 -18.71 9.09
C ARG A 125 14.99 -17.90 9.02
N ILE A 126 14.93 -16.60 8.69
CA ILE A 126 16.10 -15.71 8.74
C ILE A 126 16.71 -15.72 10.14
N ASP A 127 18.03 -15.73 10.21
CA ASP A 127 18.76 -15.68 11.47
C ASP A 127 18.71 -14.30 12.10
N ASN A 128 18.73 -14.26 13.44
CA ASN A 128 18.68 -13.01 14.22
C ASN A 128 17.44 -12.14 13.97
N ILE A 129 16.34 -12.72 13.46
CA ILE A 129 15.08 -12.02 13.35
C ILE A 129 14.55 -11.65 14.74
N ARG A 130 13.98 -10.46 14.86
CA ARG A 130 13.28 -10.01 16.08
C ARG A 130 11.83 -9.73 15.77
N PHE A 131 10.98 -9.77 16.78
CA PHE A 131 9.58 -9.39 16.65
C PHE A 131 9.05 -8.80 17.95
N THR A 132 7.97 -8.04 17.87
CA THR A 132 7.41 -7.30 19.01
C THR A 132 5.96 -7.67 19.27
N ASP A 133 5.50 -7.46 20.51
CA ASP A 133 4.08 -7.56 20.92
C ASP A 133 3.31 -6.24 20.75
N GLY A 134 3.94 -5.22 20.17
CA GLY A 134 3.28 -3.97 19.84
C GLY A 134 4.20 -2.95 19.18
N ASN A 135 3.75 -1.70 19.20
CA ASN A 135 4.40 -0.59 18.51
C ASN A 135 5.78 -0.29 19.10
N LEU A 136 6.83 -0.29 18.27
CA LEU A 136 8.19 0.08 18.70
C LEU A 136 8.30 1.45 19.39
N ALA A 137 7.43 2.41 19.09
CA ALA A 137 7.41 3.71 19.75
C ALA A 137 6.84 3.68 21.19
N ASN A 138 6.23 2.55 21.60
CA ASN A 138 5.62 2.35 22.92
C ASN A 138 6.42 1.41 23.82
N ASN A 139 7.73 1.21 23.55
CA ASN A 139 8.60 0.31 24.31
C ASN A 139 8.05 -1.12 24.47
N PRO A 140 7.74 -1.82 23.35
CA PRO A 140 7.17 -3.16 23.41
C PRO A 140 8.22 -4.19 23.84
N THR A 141 7.78 -5.39 24.18
CA THR A 141 8.72 -6.50 24.38
C THR A 141 9.33 -6.87 23.02
N ILE A 142 10.66 -6.95 22.96
CA ILE A 142 11.37 -7.40 21.75
C ILE A 142 11.84 -8.84 21.95
N TYR A 143 11.22 -9.76 21.23
CA TYR A 143 11.56 -11.18 21.26
C TYR A 143 12.64 -11.51 20.25
N LYS A 144 13.48 -12.48 20.61
CA LYS A 144 14.57 -13.03 19.77
C LYS A 144 14.44 -14.54 19.55
N ASN A 145 13.76 -15.24 20.46
CA ASN A 145 13.55 -16.68 20.34
C ASN A 145 12.25 -16.95 19.59
N ILE A 146 12.29 -17.80 18.57
CA ILE A 146 11.11 -18.14 17.78
C ILE A 146 9.98 -18.78 18.60
N ALA A 147 10.33 -19.48 19.69
CA ALA A 147 9.35 -20.05 20.61
C ALA A 147 8.44 -19.00 21.26
N ASP A 148 8.93 -17.75 21.39
CA ASP A 148 8.18 -16.64 21.96
C ASP A 148 7.04 -16.15 21.06
N LEU A 149 6.91 -16.64 19.81
CA LEU A 149 5.73 -16.38 18.99
C LEU A 149 4.44 -16.77 19.72
N LYS A 150 4.47 -17.81 20.57
CA LYS A 150 3.34 -18.24 21.39
C LYS A 150 2.93 -17.22 22.45
N LYS A 151 3.77 -16.23 22.78
CA LYS A 151 3.47 -15.16 23.74
C LYS A 151 2.67 -14.02 23.11
N LEU A 152 2.67 -13.90 21.79
CA LEU A 152 1.91 -12.86 21.09
C LEU A 152 0.41 -13.13 21.15
N ASN A 153 -0.38 -12.08 21.40
CA ASN A 153 -1.84 -12.18 21.41
C ASN A 153 -2.42 -11.97 20.01
N PHE A 154 -2.41 -13.03 19.18
CA PHE A 154 -2.91 -12.96 17.80
C PHE A 154 -4.39 -12.60 17.67
N LYS A 155 -5.21 -12.86 18.69
CA LYS A 155 -6.61 -12.42 18.69
C LYS A 155 -6.70 -10.89 18.66
N LEU A 156 -5.84 -10.20 19.41
CA LEU A 156 -5.76 -8.73 19.39
C LEU A 156 -5.07 -8.22 18.12
N ILE A 157 -3.97 -8.85 17.70
CA ILE A 157 -3.23 -8.47 16.47
C ILE A 157 -4.18 -8.51 15.25
N TYR A 158 -5.00 -9.55 15.14
CA TYR A 158 -5.93 -9.75 14.03
C TYR A 158 -7.32 -9.17 14.25
N HIS A 159 -7.63 -8.64 15.44
CA HIS A 159 -8.92 -8.04 15.74
C HIS A 159 -9.28 -6.97 14.70
N ARG A 160 -10.48 -6.98 14.10
CA ARG A 160 -10.96 -5.92 13.18
C ARG A 160 -12.38 -5.44 13.45
N SER A 161 -13.04 -6.00 14.45
CA SER A 161 -14.38 -5.59 14.86
C SER A 161 -14.34 -4.28 15.66
N TRP A 162 -15.52 -3.73 15.91
CA TRP A 162 -15.71 -2.66 16.89
C TRP A 162 -15.23 -3.12 18.28
N PHE A 163 -14.70 -2.18 19.06
CA PHE A 163 -14.27 -2.39 20.43
C PHE A 163 -14.53 -1.11 21.23
N PRO A 164 -14.74 -1.23 22.55
CA PRO A 164 -15.03 -0.08 23.38
C PRO A 164 -13.73 0.72 23.70
N PRO A 165 -13.85 2.01 24.07
CA PRO A 165 -12.69 2.90 24.25
C PRO A 165 -11.62 2.40 25.23
N GLU A 166 -12.00 1.69 26.28
CA GLU A 166 -11.11 1.13 27.29
C GLU A 166 -10.16 0.05 26.74
N GLU A 167 -10.59 -0.71 25.74
CA GLU A 167 -9.76 -1.74 25.10
C GLU A 167 -8.87 -1.18 23.99
N ARG A 168 -9.13 0.06 23.56
CA ARG A 168 -8.51 0.70 22.39
C ARG A 168 -7.00 0.60 22.44
N ASN A 169 -6.37 1.01 23.54
CA ASN A 169 -4.92 1.08 23.62
C ASN A 169 -4.29 -0.31 23.50
N SER A 170 -4.87 -1.33 24.12
CA SER A 170 -4.40 -2.72 24.04
C SER A 170 -4.51 -3.26 22.61
N ILE A 171 -5.69 -3.14 21.99
CA ILE A 171 -5.94 -3.64 20.63
C ILE A 171 -5.07 -2.90 19.60
N ILE A 172 -5.04 -1.57 19.65
CA ILE A 172 -4.28 -0.75 18.70
C ILE A 172 -2.79 -1.00 18.84
N ASN A 173 -2.27 -1.13 20.07
CA ASN A 173 -0.87 -1.47 20.28
C ASN A 173 -0.54 -2.87 19.74
N ALA A 174 -1.37 -3.87 20.02
CA ALA A 174 -1.16 -5.23 19.50
C ALA A 174 -1.20 -5.27 17.96
N ARG A 175 -2.10 -4.53 17.30
CA ARG A 175 -2.15 -4.40 15.83
C ARG A 175 -0.86 -3.81 15.23
N HIS A 176 -0.03 -3.15 16.03
CA HIS A 176 1.30 -2.66 15.67
C HIS A 176 2.44 -3.61 16.04
N SER A 177 2.15 -4.88 16.30
CA SER A 177 3.19 -5.91 16.43
C SER A 177 3.99 -6.01 15.12
N GLU A 178 5.32 -5.95 15.23
CA GLU A 178 6.25 -5.83 14.10
C GLU A 178 7.21 -7.01 14.05
N ILE A 179 7.71 -7.29 12.85
CA ILE A 179 8.82 -8.20 12.58
C ILE A 179 9.98 -7.34 12.08
N LEU A 180 11.16 -7.54 12.65
CA LEU A 180 12.34 -6.71 12.45
C LEU A 180 13.45 -7.53 11.81
N VAL A 181 13.76 -7.21 10.55
CA VAL A 181 14.87 -7.82 9.79
C VAL A 181 16.01 -6.80 9.71
N LYS A 182 17.19 -7.15 10.22
CA LYS A 182 18.32 -6.21 10.28
C LYS A 182 18.83 -5.87 8.87
N GLY A 183 19.03 -4.58 8.60
CA GLY A 183 19.61 -4.08 7.35
C GLY A 183 18.64 -4.10 6.17
N LYS A 184 18.35 -5.28 5.61
CA LYS A 184 17.46 -5.45 4.46
C LYS A 184 16.79 -6.83 4.41
N LEU A 185 15.63 -6.90 3.79
CA LEU A 185 14.94 -8.13 3.42
C LEU A 185 14.90 -8.24 1.88
N PRO A 186 15.63 -9.18 1.27
CA PRO A 186 15.54 -9.43 -0.18
C PRO A 186 14.11 -9.76 -0.62
N LEU A 187 13.74 -9.39 -1.84
CA LEU A 187 12.43 -9.78 -2.41
C LEU A 187 12.45 -11.21 -2.94
N GLU A 188 13.56 -11.61 -3.56
CA GLU A 188 13.74 -12.95 -4.08
C GLU A 188 13.52 -13.99 -2.98
N SER A 189 12.77 -15.05 -3.29
CA SER A 189 12.39 -16.11 -2.35
C SER A 189 11.49 -15.69 -1.17
N PHE A 190 11.33 -14.41 -0.82
CA PHE A 190 10.48 -13.99 0.30
C PHE A 190 9.15 -13.37 -0.14
N LEU A 191 9.15 -12.57 -1.21
CA LEU A 191 7.96 -11.90 -1.74
C LEU A 191 7.02 -12.89 -2.41
N LYS A 192 5.74 -12.86 -2.01
CA LYS A 192 4.69 -13.72 -2.56
C LYS A 192 3.83 -12.98 -3.56
N LEU A 193 3.28 -11.85 -3.14
CA LEU A 193 2.51 -10.98 -4.02
C LEU A 193 2.61 -9.51 -3.62
N ILE A 194 2.22 -8.66 -4.55
CA ILE A 194 2.06 -7.22 -4.40
C ILE A 194 0.58 -6.91 -4.60
N ALA A 195 -0.05 -6.22 -3.67
CA ALA A 195 -1.44 -5.81 -3.82
C ALA A 195 -1.56 -4.30 -4.11
N VAL A 196 -2.57 -3.96 -4.90
CA VAL A 196 -3.04 -2.60 -5.21
C VAL A 196 -4.56 -2.52 -4.97
N ARG A 197 -5.12 -1.31 -4.82
CA ARG A 197 -6.56 -1.15 -4.51
C ARG A 197 -7.44 -1.29 -5.73
N SER A 198 -6.97 -0.90 -6.90
CA SER A 198 -7.83 -0.75 -8.07
C SER A 198 -7.14 -1.09 -9.39
N GLU A 199 -7.93 -1.21 -10.46
CA GLU A 199 -7.41 -1.39 -11.82
C GLU A 199 -6.54 -0.19 -12.23
N ALA A 200 -7.01 1.03 -11.94
CA ALA A 200 -6.29 2.26 -12.26
C ALA A 200 -4.92 2.35 -11.56
N GLU A 201 -4.82 1.92 -10.29
CA GLU A 201 -3.54 1.86 -9.58
C GLU A 201 -2.62 0.77 -10.15
N LYS A 202 -3.17 -0.40 -10.54
CA LYS A 202 -2.40 -1.46 -11.19
C LYS A 202 -1.77 -0.95 -12.49
N GLU A 203 -2.57 -0.31 -13.34
CA GLU A 203 -2.12 0.26 -14.61
C GLU A 203 -1.04 1.31 -14.39
N THR A 204 -1.26 2.23 -13.45
CA THR A 204 -0.30 3.29 -13.13
C THR A 204 1.02 2.71 -12.61
N PHE A 205 0.95 1.72 -11.72
CA PHE A 205 2.14 1.06 -11.19
C PHE A 205 2.92 0.31 -12.26
N LEU A 206 2.25 -0.39 -13.17
CA LEU A 206 2.90 -1.03 -14.31
C LEU A 206 3.48 0.01 -15.28
N TYR A 207 2.77 1.10 -15.56
CA TYR A 207 3.23 2.15 -16.47
C TYR A 207 4.52 2.80 -15.96
N GLN A 208 4.61 3.10 -14.67
CA GLN A 208 5.81 3.68 -14.05
C GLN A 208 6.95 2.68 -13.85
N MET A 209 6.69 1.38 -13.97
CA MET A 209 7.68 0.33 -13.75
C MET A 209 8.55 0.09 -14.99
N PRO A 210 9.89 0.10 -14.86
CA PRO A 210 10.81 -0.29 -15.92
C PRO A 210 10.43 -1.65 -16.53
N THR A 211 10.59 -1.79 -17.85
CA THR A 211 10.16 -2.99 -18.59
C THR A 211 10.72 -4.30 -18.01
N HIS A 212 11.99 -4.31 -17.62
CA HIS A 212 12.61 -5.51 -17.03
C HIS A 212 11.97 -5.91 -15.68
N LEU A 213 11.55 -4.95 -14.85
CA LEU A 213 10.84 -5.23 -13.60
C LEU A 213 9.41 -5.68 -13.87
N ARG A 214 8.73 -5.12 -14.90
CA ARG A 214 7.39 -5.57 -15.30
C ARG A 214 7.38 -7.05 -15.64
N THR A 215 8.34 -7.51 -16.44
CA THR A 215 8.46 -8.94 -16.78
C THR A 215 8.59 -9.83 -15.55
N VAL A 216 9.24 -9.36 -14.49
CA VAL A 216 9.47 -10.13 -13.26
C VAL A 216 8.26 -10.09 -12.31
N TYR A 217 7.57 -8.94 -12.22
CA TYR A 217 6.62 -8.68 -11.13
C TYR A 217 5.16 -8.57 -11.58
N GLN A 218 4.84 -8.37 -12.86
CA GLN A 218 3.46 -8.13 -13.31
C GLN A 218 2.48 -9.23 -12.87
N ASP A 219 2.93 -10.50 -12.91
CA ASP A 219 2.12 -11.67 -12.54
C ASP A 219 2.01 -11.86 -11.02
N LYS A 220 2.73 -11.04 -10.25
CA LYS A 220 2.64 -10.97 -8.79
C LYS A 220 1.77 -9.80 -8.31
N ILE A 221 1.25 -8.96 -9.21
CA ILE A 221 0.45 -7.79 -8.85
C ILE A 221 -1.05 -8.12 -8.93
N TYR A 222 -1.72 -8.08 -7.78
CA TYR A 222 -3.14 -8.40 -7.65
C TYR A 222 -3.94 -7.20 -7.14
N ILE A 223 -5.16 -7.04 -7.66
CA ILE A 223 -6.11 -6.04 -7.18
C ILE A 223 -6.86 -6.66 -6.01
N GLN A 224 -6.72 -6.07 -4.82
CA GLN A 224 -7.36 -6.50 -3.56
C GLN A 224 -7.56 -8.03 -3.42
N PRO A 225 -6.48 -8.84 -3.37
CA PRO A 225 -6.60 -10.30 -3.40
C PRO A 225 -7.36 -10.89 -2.21
N ARG A 226 -7.55 -10.11 -1.13
CA ARG A 226 -8.42 -10.41 0.01
C ARG A 226 -9.07 -9.12 0.54
N PRO A 227 -10.23 -9.23 1.20
CA PRO A 227 -10.81 -8.12 1.97
C PRO A 227 -9.86 -7.61 3.05
N MET A 228 -10.00 -6.33 3.42
CA MET A 228 -9.27 -5.67 4.52
C MET A 228 -7.74 -5.60 4.35
N ILE A 229 -7.22 -5.82 3.14
CA ILE A 229 -5.82 -5.47 2.81
C ILE A 229 -5.63 -3.95 2.82
N PHE A 230 -6.63 -3.23 2.30
CA PHE A 230 -6.70 -1.78 2.27
C PHE A 230 -7.90 -1.29 3.09
N VAL A 231 -7.79 -0.06 3.58
CA VAL A 231 -8.78 0.58 4.43
C VAL A 231 -9.89 1.21 3.58
N ASN A 232 -9.55 1.79 2.42
CA ASN A 232 -10.48 2.32 1.43
C ASN A 232 -11.42 3.43 1.95
N ASN A 233 -10.95 4.27 2.89
CA ASN A 233 -11.76 5.34 3.47
C ASN A 233 -11.87 6.61 2.61
N TRP A 234 -10.92 6.81 1.69
CA TRP A 234 -10.74 8.06 0.96
C TRP A 234 -10.88 7.86 -0.54
N LEU A 235 -11.06 8.99 -1.25
CA LEU A 235 -11.20 9.04 -2.70
C LEU A 235 -10.01 8.36 -3.38
N TYR A 236 -10.26 7.61 -4.46
CA TYR A 236 -9.24 7.20 -5.43
C TYR A 236 -9.88 6.87 -6.79
N VAL A 237 -9.05 6.77 -7.83
CA VAL A 237 -9.49 6.33 -9.15
C VAL A 237 -9.63 4.80 -9.13
N ASN A 238 -10.84 4.29 -9.37
CA ASN A 238 -11.09 2.85 -9.38
C ASN A 238 -10.69 2.24 -10.73
N LYS A 239 -11.17 2.83 -11.83
CA LYS A 239 -10.95 2.32 -13.18
C LYS A 239 -10.98 3.47 -14.18
N VAL A 240 -10.19 3.34 -15.24
CA VAL A 240 -10.22 4.25 -16.39
C VAL A 240 -10.37 3.42 -17.65
N SER A 241 -11.27 3.82 -18.53
CA SER A 241 -11.44 3.20 -19.85
C SER A 241 -11.83 4.24 -20.89
N ILE A 242 -11.64 3.90 -22.16
CA ILE A 242 -12.06 4.73 -23.28
C ILE A 242 -12.98 3.92 -24.18
N VAL A 243 -14.18 4.43 -24.40
CA VAL A 243 -15.20 3.82 -25.28
C VAL A 243 -15.77 4.93 -26.15
N ASP A 244 -15.79 4.74 -27.47
CA ASP A 244 -16.34 5.70 -28.45
C ASP A 244 -15.82 7.14 -28.28
N ASN A 245 -14.50 7.29 -28.07
CA ASN A 245 -13.84 8.58 -27.79
C ASN A 245 -14.33 9.28 -26.51
N ILE A 246 -14.89 8.55 -25.56
CA ILE A 246 -15.28 9.05 -24.24
C ILE A 246 -14.38 8.41 -23.22
N ILE A 247 -13.69 9.22 -22.41
CA ILE A 247 -12.99 8.76 -21.21
C ILE A 247 -14.04 8.49 -20.13
N HIS A 248 -14.07 7.27 -19.64
CA HIS A 248 -14.83 6.83 -18.48
C HIS A 248 -13.88 6.75 -17.28
N ILE A 249 -14.16 7.51 -16.24
CA ILE A 249 -13.40 7.49 -14.99
C ILE A 249 -14.35 7.04 -13.89
N GLU A 250 -14.10 5.87 -13.34
CA GLU A 250 -14.80 5.34 -12.18
C GLU A 250 -14.05 5.73 -10.91
N TRP A 251 -14.76 6.29 -9.95
CA TRP A 251 -14.26 6.76 -8.67
C TRP A 251 -14.69 5.81 -7.56
N HIS A 252 -13.78 5.53 -6.64
CA HIS A 252 -14.16 5.07 -5.32
C HIS A 252 -14.38 6.30 -4.42
N GLY A 253 -15.59 6.43 -3.87
CA GLY A 253 -15.95 7.56 -3.00
C GLY A 253 -15.37 7.44 -1.60
N CYS A 254 -15.28 8.56 -0.89
CA CYS A 254 -14.95 8.56 0.53
C CYS A 254 -16.02 7.84 1.35
N GLN A 255 -15.61 7.13 2.39
CA GLN A 255 -16.53 6.53 3.37
C GLN A 255 -17.34 7.61 4.12
N ASP A 256 -16.70 8.75 4.41
CA ASP A 256 -17.33 9.92 5.02
C ASP A 256 -17.37 11.07 4.01
N TYR A 257 -18.52 11.25 3.37
CA TYR A 257 -18.72 12.28 2.34
C TYR A 257 -18.45 13.70 2.87
N SER A 258 -18.81 13.98 4.12
CA SER A 258 -18.68 15.32 4.73
C SER A 258 -17.21 15.77 4.84
N LYS A 259 -16.28 14.80 4.94
CA LYS A 259 -14.85 15.08 4.98
C LYS A 259 -14.26 15.42 3.63
N CYS A 260 -14.94 15.11 2.53
CA CYS A 260 -14.37 15.11 1.19
C CYS A 260 -15.06 16.05 0.20
N HIS A 261 -16.33 16.37 0.43
CA HIS A 261 -17.12 17.20 -0.48
C HIS A 261 -16.47 18.58 -0.69
N ASP A 262 -16.26 18.93 -1.96
CA ASP A 262 -15.69 20.20 -2.44
C ASP A 262 -14.30 20.54 -1.87
N LYS A 263 -13.54 19.52 -1.45
CA LYS A 263 -12.21 19.72 -0.85
C LYS A 263 -11.01 19.42 -1.76
N TYR A 264 -11.22 18.87 -2.95
CA TYR A 264 -10.11 18.50 -3.84
C TYR A 264 -9.98 19.46 -5.03
N ASN A 265 -8.79 19.51 -5.62
CA ASN A 265 -8.59 20.04 -6.95
C ASN A 265 -8.33 18.90 -7.93
N LEU A 266 -9.16 18.76 -8.96
CA LEU A 266 -8.98 17.75 -9.99
C LEU A 266 -8.29 18.34 -11.20
N LYS A 267 -7.25 17.67 -11.69
CA LYS A 267 -6.65 17.94 -13.01
C LYS A 267 -6.61 16.65 -13.82
N ILE A 268 -7.22 16.68 -15.00
CA ILE A 268 -7.17 15.58 -15.97
C ILE A 268 -6.43 16.10 -17.19
N SER A 269 -5.30 15.49 -17.53
CA SER A 269 -4.46 15.86 -18.66
C SER A 269 -4.47 14.75 -19.70
N VAL A 270 -4.69 15.13 -20.96
CA VAL A 270 -4.58 14.24 -22.11
C VAL A 270 -3.49 14.78 -23.02
N LYS A 271 -2.53 13.92 -23.38
CA LYS A 271 -1.44 14.25 -24.29
C LYS A 271 -1.42 13.25 -25.44
N ASN A 272 -1.46 13.75 -26.67
CA ASN A 272 -1.27 12.93 -27.85
C ASN A 272 0.22 12.56 -27.94
N THR A 273 0.53 11.27 -28.02
CA THR A 273 1.91 10.80 -27.99
C THR A 273 2.69 11.09 -29.28
N SER A 274 1.98 11.19 -30.42
CA SER A 274 2.53 11.47 -31.75
C SER A 274 2.77 12.97 -31.94
N THR A 275 1.73 13.79 -31.77
CA THR A 275 1.77 15.25 -32.01
C THR A 275 2.33 16.04 -30.82
N LYS A 276 2.45 15.42 -29.65
CA LYS A 276 2.81 16.04 -28.37
C LYS A 276 1.82 17.12 -27.88
N LEU A 277 0.70 17.31 -28.58
CA LEU A 277 -0.37 18.22 -28.15
C LEU A 277 -0.93 17.77 -26.81
N GLN A 278 -1.20 18.71 -25.90
CA GLN A 278 -1.74 18.43 -24.58
C GLN A 278 -2.91 19.36 -24.26
N LYS A 279 -3.98 18.79 -23.69
CA LYS A 279 -5.10 19.54 -23.09
C LYS A 279 -5.31 19.09 -21.65
N SER A 280 -5.84 19.99 -20.82
CA SER A 280 -6.18 19.68 -19.44
C SER A 280 -7.55 20.24 -19.06
N LEU A 281 -8.31 19.44 -18.33
CA LEU A 281 -9.50 19.87 -17.60
C LEU A 281 -9.10 20.10 -16.14
N ILE A 282 -9.47 21.24 -15.58
CA ILE A 282 -9.22 21.58 -14.17
C ILE A 282 -10.55 21.87 -13.48
N LYS A 283 -10.77 21.28 -12.31
CA LYS A 283 -11.89 21.60 -11.42
C LYS A 283 -11.33 21.93 -10.04
N LYS A 284 -11.70 23.08 -9.50
CA LYS A 284 -11.34 23.50 -8.13
C LYS A 284 -12.50 23.20 -7.19
N SER A 285 -12.20 22.99 -5.90
CA SER A 285 -13.21 22.71 -4.87
C SER A 285 -14.19 21.64 -5.34
N TRP A 286 -13.64 20.50 -5.72
CA TRP A 286 -14.31 19.44 -6.46
C TRP A 286 -14.44 18.16 -5.63
N TYR A 287 -15.53 17.44 -5.90
CA TYR A 287 -15.75 16.05 -5.53
C TYR A 287 -16.62 15.38 -6.62
N PRO A 288 -16.48 14.06 -6.90
CA PRO A 288 -17.32 13.41 -7.90
C PRO A 288 -18.79 13.38 -7.44
N GLN A 289 -19.70 13.92 -8.26
CA GLN A 289 -21.15 13.87 -8.00
C GLN A 289 -21.71 12.44 -8.10
N ASN A 290 -21.12 11.63 -8.98
CA ASN A 290 -21.46 10.23 -9.20
C ASN A 290 -20.16 9.42 -9.32
N ASN A 291 -20.23 8.11 -9.08
CA ASN A 291 -19.08 7.23 -9.22
C ASN A 291 -18.50 7.20 -10.65
N LEU A 292 -19.29 7.54 -11.68
CA LEU A 292 -18.83 7.58 -13.06
C LEU A 292 -18.77 9.01 -13.59
N MET A 293 -17.59 9.43 -14.03
CA MET A 293 -17.37 10.66 -14.79
C MET A 293 -17.08 10.33 -16.25
N LYS A 294 -17.72 11.05 -17.18
CA LYS A 294 -17.55 10.89 -18.62
C LYS A 294 -17.00 12.16 -19.24
N ILE A 295 -15.96 12.05 -20.08
CA ILE A 295 -15.33 13.19 -20.75
C ILE A 295 -15.14 12.84 -22.22
N ARG A 296 -15.75 13.63 -23.11
CA ARG A 296 -15.57 13.44 -24.56
C ARG A 296 -14.22 13.98 -25.02
N LEU A 297 -13.46 13.14 -25.73
CA LEU A 297 -12.19 13.52 -26.34
C LEU A 297 -12.41 14.42 -27.56
N SER A 298 -11.62 15.50 -27.63
CA SER A 298 -11.53 16.35 -28.82
C SER A 298 -10.89 15.60 -30.00
N LYS A 299 -11.17 16.03 -31.24
CA LYS A 299 -10.79 15.31 -32.48
C LYS A 299 -9.30 15.00 -32.58
N GLU A 300 -8.45 15.90 -32.10
CA GLU A 300 -6.99 15.78 -32.06
C GLU A 300 -6.43 14.65 -31.15
N PHE A 301 -7.28 14.04 -30.32
CA PHE A 301 -6.94 12.91 -29.44
C PHE A 301 -7.64 11.61 -29.86
N GLN A 302 -8.24 11.58 -31.06
CA GLN A 302 -8.92 10.42 -31.60
C GLN A 302 -8.01 9.65 -32.57
N ASN A 303 -8.18 8.33 -32.64
CA ASN A 303 -7.43 7.44 -33.54
C ASN A 303 -5.90 7.52 -33.35
N ASP A 304 -5.45 7.64 -32.10
CA ASP A 304 -4.03 7.76 -31.74
C ASP A 304 -3.77 7.14 -30.35
N PHE A 305 -2.50 7.00 -29.99
CA PHE A 305 -2.09 6.72 -28.62
C PHE A 305 -2.07 8.03 -27.82
N ILE A 306 -2.77 8.02 -26.68
CA ILE A 306 -2.82 9.15 -25.76
C ILE A 306 -2.25 8.76 -24.40
N GLU A 307 -1.45 9.65 -23.81
CA GLU A 307 -1.09 9.60 -22.40
C GLU A 307 -2.16 10.35 -21.60
N LEU A 308 -2.81 9.64 -20.69
CA LEU A 308 -3.82 10.18 -19.79
C LEU A 308 -3.26 10.22 -18.38
N SER A 309 -3.28 11.39 -17.76
CA SER A 309 -2.89 11.57 -16.35
C SER A 309 -4.02 12.23 -15.57
N ILE A 310 -4.31 11.71 -14.38
CA ILE A 310 -5.29 12.26 -13.45
C ILE A 310 -4.55 12.63 -12.17
N PHE A 311 -4.70 13.87 -11.71
CA PHE A 311 -4.16 14.37 -10.46
C PHE A 311 -5.30 14.80 -9.55
N ILE A 312 -5.19 14.41 -8.28
CA ILE A 312 -6.06 14.85 -7.18
C ILE A 312 -5.16 15.69 -6.26
N ASP A 313 -5.45 16.98 -6.21
CA ASP A 313 -4.55 18.03 -5.76
C ASP A 313 -3.21 17.97 -6.50
N SER A 314 -2.11 17.81 -5.78
CA SER A 314 -0.76 17.63 -6.35
C SER A 314 -0.39 16.16 -6.57
N ASN A 315 -1.23 15.21 -6.16
CA ASN A 315 -0.90 13.79 -6.15
C ASN A 315 -1.39 13.08 -7.41
N LEU A 316 -0.56 12.22 -7.98
CA LEU A 316 -0.93 11.41 -9.14
C LEU A 316 -1.94 10.33 -8.73
N GLY A 317 -3.12 10.35 -9.34
CA GLY A 317 -4.20 9.36 -9.14
C GLY A 317 -4.30 8.31 -10.24
N TYR A 318 -3.85 8.62 -11.45
CA TYR A 318 -3.78 7.67 -12.57
C TYR A 318 -2.80 8.16 -13.62
N MET A 319 -2.08 7.23 -14.27
CA MET A 319 -1.30 7.52 -15.47
C MET A 319 -1.15 6.28 -16.35
N ASN A 320 -1.48 6.39 -17.62
CA ASN A 320 -1.22 5.32 -18.60
C ASN A 320 -1.19 5.87 -20.04
N ILE A 321 -0.66 5.08 -20.98
CA ILE A 321 -0.83 5.28 -22.42
C ILE A 321 -1.93 4.33 -22.91
N ILE A 322 -2.94 4.90 -23.57
CA ILE A 322 -4.13 4.17 -24.03
C ILE A 322 -4.25 4.33 -25.54
N ALA A 323 -4.48 3.23 -26.25
CA ALA A 323 -4.89 3.24 -27.65
C ALA A 323 -6.35 3.69 -27.75
N ASN A 324 -6.63 4.78 -28.47
CA ASN A 324 -8.01 5.24 -28.65
C ASN A 324 -8.46 5.08 -30.12
N ASN A 325 -9.39 4.16 -30.37
CA ASN A 325 -9.99 3.92 -31.70
C ASN A 325 -8.97 3.69 -32.84
N LEU A 326 -7.83 3.10 -32.51
CA LEU A 326 -6.93 2.57 -33.54
C LEU A 326 -7.61 1.35 -34.16
N LYS A 327 -7.96 1.45 -35.45
CA LYS A 327 -8.26 0.25 -36.24
C LYS A 327 -6.96 -0.57 -36.29
N VAL A 328 -6.96 -1.72 -35.63
CA VAL A 328 -5.89 -2.72 -35.74
C VAL A 328 -5.92 -3.33 -37.13
#